data_AF-A0A3L6FIY6-F1
#
_entry.id   AF-A0A3L6FIY6-F1
#
_cell.length_a   1.000
_cell.length_b   1.000
_cell.length_c   1.000
_cell.angle_alpha   90.00
_cell.angle_beta   90.00
_cell.angle_gamma   90.00
#
_symmetry.space_group_name_H-M   'P 1'
#
loop_
_entity.id
_entity.type
_entity.pdbx_description
1 polymer ?
#
loop_
_entity_poly.entity_id
_entity_poly.type
_entity_poly.pdbx_seq_one_letter_code
_entity_poly.pdbx_strand_id
1 'polypeptide(L)'
;MSYLWESMSHLKLVTNMRAKNDPWFVEYLLHVGGGTEDTNSDGDTCLPDDVCVPYSGSDSDLDNLIDPVFPNLNENMSDSTYISSRAILSTRND
;
A
#
# COMPACT_ATOMS: atom_id res chain seq x y z
N MET A 1 2.31 -21.81 -23.73
CA MET A 1 1.28 -21.90 -22.67
C MET A 1 1.15 -23.34 -22.23
N SER A 2 1.05 -23.61 -20.94
CA SER A 2 0.83 -24.98 -20.42
C SER A 2 -0.56 -25.49 -20.78
N TYR A 3 -0.68 -26.77 -21.15
CA TYR A 3 -1.97 -27.44 -21.44
C TYR A 3 -2.91 -27.47 -20.22
N LEU A 4 -2.38 -27.31 -19.01
CA LEU A 4 -3.15 -27.25 -17.77
C LEU A 4 -4.04 -26.00 -17.68
N TRP A 5 -3.67 -24.90 -18.35
CA TRP A 5 -4.45 -23.66 -18.33
C TRP A 5 -5.84 -23.82 -18.93
N GLU A 6 -6.00 -24.70 -19.92
CA GLU A 6 -7.30 -24.97 -20.56
C GLU A 6 -8.29 -25.66 -19.62
N SER A 7 -7.78 -26.34 -18.58
CA SER A 7 -8.59 -27.07 -17.59
C SER A 7 -8.83 -26.25 -16.30
N MET A 8 -8.28 -25.04 -16.19
CA MET A 8 -8.46 -24.21 -15.00
C MET A 8 -9.80 -23.48 -15.01
N SER A 9 -10.43 -23.41 -13.84
CA SER A 9 -11.60 -22.55 -13.60
C SER A 9 -11.14 -21.16 -13.16
N HIS A 10 -11.54 -20.13 -13.89
CA HIS A 10 -11.22 -18.75 -13.54
C HIS A 10 -12.26 -18.21 -12.55
N LEU A 11 -11.83 -17.94 -11.32
CA LEU A 11 -12.64 -17.26 -10.32
C LEU A 11 -12.27 -15.78 -10.30
N LYS A 12 -13.24 -14.90 -10.56
CA LYS A 12 -13.07 -13.46 -10.49
C LYS A 12 -13.61 -12.94 -9.16
N LEU A 13 -12.75 -12.35 -8.35
CA LEU A 13 -13.15 -11.60 -7.18
C LEU A 13 -13.51 -10.17 -7.60
N VAL A 14 -14.59 -9.63 -7.04
CA VAL A 14 -15.13 -8.31 -7.42
C VAL A 14 -15.04 -7.27 -6.30
N THR A 15 -14.66 -7.67 -5.08
CA THR A 15 -14.66 -6.79 -3.91
C THR A 15 -13.40 -6.97 -3.08
N ASN A 16 -12.71 -5.87 -2.80
CA ASN A 16 -11.57 -5.84 -1.89
C ASN A 16 -12.05 -5.63 -0.45
N MET A 17 -12.11 -6.72 0.33
CA MET A 17 -12.57 -6.67 1.72
C MET A 17 -11.63 -5.90 2.65
N ARG A 18 -10.35 -5.74 2.28
CA ARG A 18 -9.33 -5.08 3.10
C ARG A 18 -9.47 -3.55 3.07
N ALA A 19 -9.97 -3.01 1.96
CA ALA A 19 -10.21 -1.58 1.79
C ALA A 19 -11.72 -1.25 1.72
N LYS A 20 -12.60 -2.16 2.16
CA LYS A 20 -14.07 -1.98 2.09
C LYS A 20 -14.59 -0.70 2.78
N ASN A 21 -13.86 -0.21 3.78
CA ASN A 21 -14.21 0.98 4.56
C ASN A 21 -13.55 2.26 4.00
N ASP A 22 -12.80 2.15 2.92
CA ASP A 22 -12.10 3.23 2.25
C ASP A 22 -12.39 3.16 0.73
N PRO A 23 -13.57 3.64 0.29
CA PRO A 23 -13.99 3.53 -1.10
C PRO A 23 -13.03 4.21 -2.07
N TRP A 24 -12.45 5.33 -1.65
CA TRP A 24 -11.48 6.09 -2.44
C TRP A 24 -10.21 5.26 -2.71
N PHE A 25 -9.64 4.64 -1.67
CA PHE A 25 -8.45 3.81 -1.83
C PHE A 25 -8.72 2.53 -2.63
N VAL A 26 -9.92 1.95 -2.51
CA VAL A 26 -10.34 0.81 -3.36
C VAL A 26 -10.33 1.19 -4.83
N GLU A 27 -10.94 2.32 -5.17
CA GLU A 27 -11.05 2.79 -6.56
C GLU A 27 -9.67 3.05 -7.16
N TYR A 28 -8.81 3.74 -6.41
CA TYR A 28 -7.41 3.95 -6.78
C TYR A 28 -6.67 2.62 -7.05
N LEU A 29 -6.74 1.65 -6.13
CA LEU A 29 -6.11 0.34 -6.32
C LEU A 29 -6.63 -0.42 -7.54
N LEU A 30 -7.93 -0.27 -7.86
CA LEU A 30 -8.52 -0.91 -9.03
C LEU A 30 -8.00 -0.31 -10.34
N HIS A 31 -7.84 1.00 -10.41
CA HIS A 31 -7.24 1.64 -11.57
C HIS A 31 -5.75 1.28 -11.72
N VAL A 32 -4.99 1.19 -10.62
CA VAL A 32 -3.58 0.76 -10.66
C VAL A 32 -3.49 -0.66 -11.21
N GLY A 33 -4.27 -1.59 -10.66
CA GLY A 33 -4.31 -2.99 -11.12
C GLY A 33 -4.88 -3.17 -12.53
N GLY A 34 -5.73 -2.24 -12.96
CA GLY A 34 -6.30 -2.18 -14.31
C GLY A 34 -5.39 -1.50 -15.33
N GLY A 35 -4.31 -0.86 -14.90
CA GLY A 35 -3.42 -0.07 -15.77
C GLY A 35 -4.08 1.19 -16.33
N THR A 36 -5.07 1.73 -15.64
CA THR A 36 -5.81 2.94 -16.05
C THR A 36 -5.49 4.16 -15.19
N GLU A 37 -4.70 4.00 -14.13
CA GLU A 37 -4.19 5.16 -13.37
C GLU A 37 -3.23 5.99 -14.22
N ASP A 38 -3.21 7.29 -13.92
CA ASP A 38 -2.31 8.23 -14.55
C ASP A 38 -0.85 7.89 -14.21
N THR A 39 0.00 8.05 -15.22
CA THR A 39 1.44 7.82 -15.10
C THR A 39 2.19 9.11 -15.39
N ASN A 40 3.32 9.28 -14.73
CA ASN A 40 4.23 10.38 -14.99
C ASN A 40 4.96 10.18 -16.35
N SER A 41 5.84 11.11 -16.70
CA SER A 41 6.64 11.04 -17.93
C SER A 41 7.54 9.81 -18.03
N ASP A 42 7.87 9.20 -16.90
CA ASP A 42 8.74 8.02 -16.80
C ASP A 42 7.92 6.70 -16.85
N GLY A 43 6.58 6.81 -16.88
CA GLY A 43 5.67 5.67 -16.88
C GLY A 43 5.36 5.12 -15.49
N ASP A 44 5.79 5.81 -14.43
CA ASP A 44 5.46 5.43 -13.05
C ASP A 44 4.08 5.95 -12.67
N THR A 45 3.33 5.14 -11.94
CA THR A 45 2.03 5.53 -11.37
C THR A 45 2.18 6.72 -10.42
N CYS A 46 1.39 7.77 -10.63
CA CYS A 46 1.37 8.92 -9.73
C CYS A 46 0.63 8.56 -8.43
N LEU A 47 1.34 8.61 -7.30
CA LEU A 47 0.73 8.44 -6.00
C LEU A 47 -0.06 9.72 -5.61
N PRO A 48 -1.28 9.59 -5.07
CA PRO A 48 -2.01 10.72 -4.53
C PRO A 48 -1.33 11.34 -3.30
N ASP A 49 -1.46 12.65 -3.14
CA ASP A 49 -0.87 13.39 -2.00
C ASP A 49 -1.37 12.86 -0.65
N ASP A 50 -2.63 12.38 -0.59
CA ASP A 50 -3.24 11.82 0.63
C ASP A 50 -2.53 10.56 1.17
N VAL A 51 -1.75 9.88 0.32
CA VAL A 51 -0.98 8.67 0.71
C VAL A 51 0.53 8.90 0.64
N CYS A 52 0.97 10.13 0.36
CA CYS A 52 2.38 10.50 0.28
C CYS A 52 2.84 11.21 1.56
N VAL A 53 4.01 10.80 2.06
CA VAL A 53 4.75 11.57 3.07
C VAL A 53 5.84 12.36 2.33
N PRO A 54 5.84 13.70 2.40
CA PRO A 54 6.86 14.51 1.75
C PRO A 54 8.25 14.17 2.26
N TYR A 55 9.19 14.02 1.31
CA TYR A 55 10.61 13.88 1.62
C TYR A 55 11.27 15.26 1.60
N SER A 56 11.83 15.69 2.73
CA SER A 56 12.49 17.00 2.85
C SER A 56 14.01 16.94 2.72
N GLY A 57 14.60 15.74 2.70
CA GLY A 57 16.04 15.52 2.77
C GLY A 57 16.63 15.71 4.17
N SER A 58 15.80 15.75 5.20
CA SER A 58 16.22 16.00 6.58
C SER A 58 16.35 14.71 7.38
N ASP A 59 17.14 14.77 8.45
CA ASP A 59 17.29 13.64 9.38
C ASP A 59 15.94 13.25 10.04
N SER A 60 14.98 14.17 10.10
CA SER A 60 13.63 13.94 10.63
C SER A 60 12.66 13.25 9.66
N ASP A 61 13.03 13.02 8.39
CA ASP A 61 12.12 12.42 7.42
C ASP A 61 11.71 10.99 7.79
N LEU A 62 12.61 10.25 8.45
CA LEU A 62 12.29 8.92 8.94
C LEU A 62 11.23 9.01 10.05
N ASP A 63 11.38 9.95 10.98
CA ASP A 63 10.41 10.16 12.05
C ASP A 63 9.05 10.61 11.47
N ASN A 64 9.07 11.49 10.46
CA ASN A 64 7.88 11.93 9.74
C ASN A 64 7.14 10.78 9.02
N LEU A 65 7.83 9.69 8.68
CA LEU A 65 7.24 8.47 8.13
C LEU A 65 6.74 7.52 9.23
N ILE A 66 7.49 7.40 10.34
CA ILE A 66 7.19 6.47 11.42
C ILE A 66 6.00 6.95 12.25
N ASP A 67 5.95 8.23 12.61
CA ASP A 67 4.96 8.77 13.55
C ASP A 67 3.50 8.57 13.11
N PRO A 68 3.12 8.81 11.84
CA PRO A 68 1.76 8.54 11.38
C PRO A 68 1.41 7.04 11.39
N VAL A 69 2.38 6.18 11.07
CA VAL A 69 2.17 4.73 10.98
C VAL A 69 2.19 4.07 12.37
N PHE A 70 2.98 4.59 13.31
CA PHE A 70 3.17 4.07 14.67
C PHE A 70 3.05 5.18 15.73
N PRO A 71 1.85 5.75 15.95
CA PRO A 71 1.64 6.79 16.96
C PRO A 71 1.92 6.29 18.38
N ASN A 72 2.71 7.04 19.15
CA ASN A 72 3.11 6.66 20.52
C ASN A 72 3.77 5.27 20.57
N LEU A 73 4.65 4.96 19.62
CA LEU A 73 5.28 3.65 19.49
C LEU A 73 5.84 3.14 20.82
N ASN A 74 6.61 3.96 21.55
CA ASN A 74 7.25 3.58 22.82
C ASN A 74 6.24 3.11 23.88
N GLU A 75 5.05 3.71 23.93
CA GLU A 75 4.00 3.34 24.89
C GLU A 75 3.33 2.01 24.51
N ASN A 76 3.29 1.70 23.21
CA ASN A 76 2.56 0.56 22.67
C ASN A 76 3.45 -0.61 22.24
N MET A 77 4.78 -0.53 22.41
CA MET A 77 5.72 -1.58 21.98
C MET A 77 5.42 -2.95 22.59
N SER A 78 4.83 -3.00 23.79
CA SER A 78 4.49 -4.26 24.46
C SER A 78 3.16 -4.88 23.97
N ASP A 79 2.35 -4.12 23.21
CA ASP A 79 1.08 -4.60 22.68
C ASP A 79 1.30 -5.31 21.33
N SER A 80 1.19 -6.63 21.36
CA SER A 80 1.32 -7.49 20.18
C SER A 80 0.29 -7.17 19.09
N THR A 81 -0.93 -6.79 19.45
CA THR A 81 -1.96 -6.42 18.47
C THR A 81 -1.67 -5.08 17.82
N TYR A 82 -1.14 -4.13 18.58
CA TYR A 82 -0.68 -2.86 18.06
C TYR A 82 0.46 -3.05 17.04
N ILE A 83 1.48 -3.84 17.39
CA ILE A 83 2.63 -4.09 16.52
C ILE A 83 2.24 -4.88 15.26
N SER A 84 1.38 -5.89 15.38
CA SER A 84 1.00 -6.73 14.24
C SER A 84 -0.01 -6.08 13.28
N SER A 85 -0.73 -5.05 13.71
CA SER A 85 -1.73 -4.36 12.87
C SER A 85 -1.14 -3.27 11.96
N ARG A 86 0.16 -2.96 12.09
CA ARG A 86 0.84 -1.86 11.42
C ARG A 86 2.11 -2.35 10.73
N ALA A 87 2.46 -1.76 9.60
CA ALA A 87 3.66 -2.14 8.86
C ALA A 87 4.18 -0.97 8.01
N ILE A 88 5.51 -0.86 7.92
CA ILE A 88 6.22 -0.09 6.89
C ILE A 88 6.90 -1.12 6.00
N LEU A 89 6.66 -1.03 4.70
CA LEU A 89 7.22 -1.96 3.72
C LEU A 89 8.27 -1.24 2.88
N SER A 90 9.38 -1.90 2.64
CA SER A 90 10.41 -1.47 1.71
C SER A 90 10.33 -2.31 0.44
N THR A 91 10.76 -1.74 -0.69
CA THR A 91 10.91 -2.47 -1.95
C THR A 91 12.04 -3.50 -1.91
N ARG A 92 12.98 -3.33 -0.97
CA ARG A 92 14.15 -4.19 -0.77
C ARG A 92 14.28 -4.64 0.67
N ASN A 93 14.78 -5.85 0.82
CA ASN A 93 15.22 -6.41 2.10
C ASN A 93 16.76 -6.48 2.03
N ASP A 94 17.42 -5.43 2.51
CA ASP A 94 18.89 -5.33 2.55
C ASP A 94 19.45 -5.82 3.90
#